data_AF-A0A8X7BLK4-F1
#
_entry.id   AF-A0A8X7BLK4-F1
#
_cell.length_a   1.000
_cell.length_b   1.000
_cell.length_c   1.000
_cell.angle_alpha   90.00
_cell.angle_beta   90.00
_cell.angle_gamma   90.00
#
_symmetry.space_group_name_H-M   'P 1'
#
loop_
_entity.id
_entity.type
_entity.pdbx_description
1 polymer ?
#
loop_
_entity_poly.entity_id
_entity_poly.type
_entity_poly.pdbx_seq_one_letter_code
_entity_poly.pdbx_strand_id
1 'polypeptide(L)'
;MKILPDGRYEVKLPWKCNSENLPSNKELTRKRHLRMMNKLRNGKFLEDYKSVFRQWEDLNIIERVPEVELNNECHYLPHRPVIKLDSATTKIRPVFDASARDKGKPSLNDCLYKGVNLIELIPDILDRFRIYPVGIVADIEKAFLMLSVAPKDRDYLRFFFPCNEKQLVYRHCRVVFGVSSSPYLLNASIMHLLENCNSECKEVAQS
;
A
#
# COMPACT_ATOMS: atom_id res chain seq x y z
N MET A 1 -5.32 -11.85 -12.57
CA MET A 1 -4.30 -10.79 -12.47
C MET A 1 -3.98 -10.36 -13.90
N LYS A 2 -3.76 -9.08 -14.16
CA LYS A 2 -3.48 -8.57 -15.53
C LYS A 2 -2.08 -7.99 -15.56
N ILE A 3 -1.31 -8.23 -16.62
CA ILE A 3 -0.01 -7.57 -16.84
C ILE A 3 -0.28 -6.27 -17.61
N LEU A 4 0.28 -5.17 -17.12
CA LEU A 4 0.22 -3.86 -17.75
C LEU A 4 1.35 -3.69 -18.79
N PRO A 5 1.23 -2.75 -19.74
CA PRO A 5 2.25 -2.53 -20.76
C PRO A 5 3.65 -2.18 -20.20
N ASP A 6 3.72 -1.70 -18.97
CA ASP A 6 4.97 -1.40 -18.24
C ASP A 6 5.56 -2.64 -17.53
N GLY A 7 5.00 -3.82 -17.76
CA GLY A 7 5.43 -5.09 -17.15
C GLY A 7 4.93 -5.32 -15.72
N ARG A 8 4.17 -4.40 -15.13
CA ARG A 8 3.66 -4.54 -13.76
C ARG A 8 2.36 -5.35 -13.71
N TYR A 9 2.17 -6.07 -12.61
CA TYR A 9 0.90 -6.74 -12.35
C TYR A 9 -0.13 -5.76 -11.80
N GLU A 10 -1.35 -5.83 -12.34
CA GLU A 10 -2.55 -5.19 -11.83
C GLU A 10 -3.33 -6.17 -10.95
N VAL A 11 -3.64 -5.70 -9.74
CA VAL A 11 -4.39 -6.41 -8.72
C VAL A 11 -5.63 -5.63 -8.31
N LYS A 12 -6.68 -6.37 -7.94
CA LYS A 12 -7.90 -5.81 -7.35
C LYS A 12 -7.83 -5.95 -5.83
N LEU A 13 -8.49 -5.05 -5.10
CA LEU A 13 -8.64 -5.21 -3.67
C LEU A 13 -9.58 -6.39 -3.38
N PRO A 14 -9.23 -7.31 -2.45
CA PRO A 14 -10.01 -8.50 -2.20
C PRO A 14 -11.17 -8.20 -1.24
N TRP A 15 -12.25 -7.62 -1.75
CA TRP A 15 -13.44 -7.25 -0.98
C TRP A 15 -14.18 -8.47 -0.40
N LYS A 16 -14.51 -8.42 0.91
CA LYS A 16 -15.35 -9.40 1.63
C LYS A 16 -16.84 -9.23 1.36
N CYS A 17 -17.25 -7.99 1.17
CA CYS A 17 -18.62 -7.57 0.91
C CYS A 17 -18.59 -6.40 -0.09
N ASN A 18 -19.75 -6.00 -0.62
CA ASN A 18 -19.77 -4.92 -1.62
C ASN A 18 -19.07 -3.66 -1.06
N SER A 19 -18.18 -3.08 -1.87
CA SER A 19 -17.35 -1.93 -1.49
C SER A 19 -18.19 -0.71 -1.12
N GLU A 20 -19.42 -0.65 -1.61
CA GLU A 20 -20.43 0.38 -1.31
C GLU A 20 -20.77 0.52 0.19
N ASN A 21 -20.51 -0.52 0.99
CA ASN A 21 -20.77 -0.47 2.42
C ASN A 21 -19.67 0.24 3.23
N LEU A 22 -18.53 0.56 2.60
CA LEU A 22 -17.41 1.23 3.26
C LEU A 22 -17.66 2.74 3.28
N PRO A 23 -17.85 3.38 4.45
CA PRO A 23 -18.06 4.82 4.52
C PRO A 23 -16.79 5.58 4.12
N SER A 24 -16.94 6.81 3.66
CA SER A 24 -15.81 7.58 3.13
C SER A 24 -14.70 7.90 4.14
N ASN A 25 -15.01 7.93 5.44
CA ASN A 25 -14.03 8.25 6.49
C ASN A 25 -13.38 9.65 6.32
N LYS A 26 -13.98 10.52 5.51
CA LYS A 26 -13.43 11.82 5.10
C LYS A 26 -13.21 12.75 6.29
N GLU A 27 -14.21 12.89 7.16
CA GLU A 27 -14.17 13.83 8.28
C GLU A 27 -13.21 13.39 9.39
N LEU A 28 -13.19 12.08 9.72
CA LEU A 28 -12.20 11.50 10.64
C LEU A 28 -10.77 11.77 10.13
N THR A 29 -10.54 11.48 8.85
CA THR A 29 -9.24 11.65 8.20
C THR A 29 -8.82 13.11 8.16
N ARG A 30 -9.76 14.04 7.87
CA ARG A 30 -9.51 15.48 7.88
C ARG A 30 -9.09 15.98 9.26
N LYS A 31 -9.78 15.58 10.33
CA LYS A 31 -9.42 15.93 11.72
C LYS A 31 -8.03 15.44 12.10
N ARG A 32 -7.69 14.19 11.73
CA ARG A 32 -6.34 13.62 11.98
C ARG A 32 -5.28 14.34 11.16
N HIS A 33 -5.56 14.66 9.91
CA HIS A 33 -4.68 15.39 9.02
C HIS A 33 -4.32 16.78 9.55
N LEU A 34 -5.31 17.58 9.98
CA LEU A 34 -5.06 18.92 10.56
C LEU A 34 -4.17 18.86 11.81
N ARG A 35 -4.39 17.86 12.69
CA ARG A 35 -3.55 17.64 13.88
C ARG A 35 -2.11 17.27 13.49
N MET A 36 -1.94 16.42 12.48
CA MET A 36 -0.63 16.04 11.95
C MET A 36 0.09 17.25 11.35
N MET A 37 -0.59 18.06 10.54
CA MET A 37 -0.04 19.27 9.92
C MET A 37 0.50 20.24 10.96
N ASN A 38 -0.24 20.49 12.04
CA ASN A 38 0.23 21.36 13.12
C ASN A 38 1.50 20.82 13.79
N LYS A 39 1.58 19.50 14.04
CA LYS A 39 2.78 18.87 14.62
C LYS A 39 3.99 18.96 13.69
N LEU A 40 3.80 18.68 12.40
CA LEU A 40 4.87 18.73 11.40
C LEU A 40 5.45 20.13 11.22
N ARG A 41 4.60 21.16 11.28
CA ARG A 41 5.02 22.57 11.23
C ARG A 41 5.89 22.93 12.43
N ASN A 42 5.44 22.60 13.64
CA ASN A 42 6.19 22.88 14.85
C ASN A 42 7.54 22.16 14.88
N GLY A 43 7.59 20.94 14.32
CA GLY A 43 8.83 20.16 14.21
C GLY A 43 9.72 20.51 13.01
N LYS A 44 9.33 21.45 12.13
CA LYS A 44 10.04 21.81 10.88
C LYS A 44 10.25 20.63 9.90
N PHE A 45 9.46 19.57 9.99
CA PHE A 45 9.55 18.38 9.12
C PHE A 45 8.55 18.39 7.95
N LEU A 46 7.74 19.46 7.82
CA LEU A 46 6.67 19.49 6.82
C LEU A 46 7.18 19.41 5.38
N GLU A 47 8.27 20.11 5.05
CA GLU A 47 8.79 20.13 3.67
C GLU A 47 9.47 18.80 3.31
N ASP A 48 10.24 18.24 4.23
CA ASP A 48 10.79 16.88 4.09
C ASP A 48 9.68 15.83 3.93
N TYR A 49 8.54 16.03 4.60
CA TYR A 49 7.42 15.12 4.45
C TYR A 49 6.73 15.25 3.09
N LYS A 50 6.58 16.48 2.57
CA LYS A 50 6.05 16.74 1.23
C LYS A 50 6.97 16.20 0.14
N SER A 51 8.29 16.27 0.31
CA SER A 51 9.24 15.78 -0.71
C SER A 51 9.06 14.29 -0.98
N VAL A 52 8.74 13.49 0.05
CA VAL A 52 8.40 12.06 -0.12
C VAL A 52 7.19 11.87 -1.05
N PHE A 53 6.13 12.67 -0.87
CA PHE A 53 4.96 12.56 -1.73
C PHE A 53 5.22 13.05 -3.16
N ARG A 54 6.05 14.09 -3.35
CA ARG A 54 6.47 14.53 -4.70
C ARG A 54 7.22 13.41 -5.44
N GLN A 55 8.17 12.76 -4.76
CA GLN A 55 8.87 11.60 -5.32
C GLN A 55 7.90 10.45 -5.65
N TRP A 56 6.88 10.22 -4.82
CA TRP A 56 5.87 9.21 -5.10
C TRP A 56 4.98 9.55 -6.29
N GLU A 57 4.68 10.83 -6.50
CA GLU A 57 3.96 11.31 -7.68
C GLU A 57 4.80 11.11 -8.95
N ASP A 58 6.09 11.50 -8.93
CA ASP A 58 7.03 11.30 -10.06
C ASP A 58 7.15 9.83 -10.45
N LEU A 59 7.11 8.92 -9.47
CA LEU A 59 7.18 7.47 -9.66
C LEU A 59 5.82 6.83 -10.02
N ASN A 60 4.75 7.62 -10.18
CA ASN A 60 3.39 7.13 -10.37
C ASN A 60 2.95 6.11 -9.31
N ILE A 61 3.38 6.33 -8.05
CA ILE A 61 2.93 5.58 -6.88
C ILE A 61 1.59 6.14 -6.38
N ILE A 62 1.44 7.45 -6.49
CA ILE A 62 0.22 8.21 -6.19
C ILE A 62 -0.14 9.07 -7.39
N GLU A 63 -1.40 9.46 -7.48
CA GLU A 63 -1.88 10.44 -8.44
C GLU A 63 -2.86 11.40 -7.79
N ARG A 64 -2.91 12.64 -8.29
CA ARG A 64 -3.90 13.62 -7.86
C ARG A 64 -5.28 13.22 -8.36
N VAL A 65 -6.28 13.29 -7.49
CA VAL A 65 -7.68 13.03 -7.88
C VAL A 65 -8.21 14.23 -8.66
N PRO A 66 -8.72 14.06 -9.89
CA PRO A 66 -9.35 15.13 -10.66
C PRO A 66 -10.56 15.71 -9.94
N GLU A 67 -10.83 17.01 -10.12
CA GLU A 67 -11.95 17.68 -9.44
C GLU A 67 -13.30 17.05 -9.78
N VAL A 68 -13.46 16.58 -11.02
CA VAL A 68 -14.67 15.89 -11.50
C VAL A 68 -14.92 14.55 -10.80
N GLU A 69 -13.88 13.92 -10.23
CA GLU A 69 -13.96 12.62 -9.55
C GLU A 69 -14.10 12.76 -8.03
N LEU A 70 -14.03 13.97 -7.47
CA LEU A 70 -14.06 14.18 -6.01
C LEU A 70 -15.38 13.71 -5.35
N ASN A 71 -16.46 13.65 -6.13
CA ASN A 71 -17.79 13.22 -5.70
C ASN A 71 -18.03 11.72 -5.89
N ASN A 72 -17.09 10.97 -6.49
CA ASN A 72 -17.20 9.52 -6.60
C ASN A 72 -17.23 8.86 -5.22
N GLU A 73 -17.81 7.67 -5.18
CA GLU A 73 -17.68 6.79 -4.04
C GLU A 73 -16.19 6.53 -3.75
N CYS A 74 -15.80 6.71 -2.49
CA CYS A 74 -14.41 6.71 -2.11
C CYS A 74 -14.23 6.46 -0.61
N HIS A 75 -12.98 6.18 -0.22
CA HIS A 75 -12.56 6.07 1.17
C HIS A 75 -11.24 6.79 1.41
N TYR A 76 -11.15 7.50 2.53
CA TYR A 76 -9.99 8.29 2.93
C TYR A 76 -9.19 7.58 4.02
N LEU A 77 -7.89 7.42 3.77
CA LEU A 77 -6.92 6.85 4.68
C LEU A 77 -6.19 7.97 5.42
N PRO A 78 -6.26 8.03 6.76
CA PRO A 78 -5.38 8.90 7.51
C PRO A 78 -3.95 8.37 7.44
N HIS A 79 -3.00 9.30 7.35
CA HIS A 79 -1.59 8.98 7.38
C HIS A 79 -0.86 9.82 8.43
N ARG A 80 0.33 9.36 8.81
CA ARG A 80 1.24 10.07 9.70
C ARG A 80 2.70 9.83 9.29
N PRO A 81 3.60 10.78 9.60
CA PRO A 81 5.03 10.57 9.44
C PRO A 81 5.54 9.63 10.54
N VAL A 82 6.37 8.67 10.17
CA VAL A 82 7.30 7.98 11.08
C VAL A 82 8.70 8.52 10.78
N ILE A 83 9.28 9.21 11.75
CA ILE A 83 10.59 9.84 11.62
C ILE A 83 11.62 8.94 12.30
N LYS A 84 12.64 8.54 11.56
CA LYS A 84 13.78 7.78 12.06
C LYS A 84 15.06 8.49 11.61
N LEU A 85 15.58 9.38 12.45
CA LEU A 85 16.73 10.23 12.12
C LEU A 85 18.00 9.41 11.85
N ASP A 86 18.09 8.27 12.51
CA ASP A 86 19.15 7.28 12.47
C ASP A 86 19.00 6.28 11.31
N SER A 87 17.99 6.45 10.45
CA SER A 87 17.83 5.62 9.26
C SER A 87 18.81 6.03 8.16
N ALA A 88 19.61 5.07 7.69
CA ALA A 88 20.55 5.26 6.58
C ALA A 88 19.86 5.52 5.22
N THR A 89 18.63 5.04 5.03
CA THR A 89 17.94 5.08 3.73
C THR A 89 16.83 6.13 3.64
N THR A 90 15.98 6.27 4.66
CA THR A 90 14.88 7.25 4.60
C THR A 90 14.53 7.80 5.98
N LYS A 91 14.79 9.10 6.17
CA LYS A 91 14.58 9.80 7.44
C LYS A 91 13.10 9.93 7.82
N ILE A 92 12.18 9.99 6.85
CA ILE A 92 10.74 10.14 7.08
C ILE A 92 9.97 9.17 6.18
N ARG A 93 9.04 8.40 6.77
CA ARG A 93 8.16 7.48 6.03
C ARG A 93 6.69 7.74 6.32
N PRO A 94 5.84 8.01 5.31
CA PRO A 94 4.39 8.03 5.49
C PRO A 94 3.88 6.63 5.86
N VAL A 95 3.05 6.56 6.90
CA VAL A 95 2.32 5.34 7.29
C VAL A 95 0.84 5.63 7.24
N PHE A 96 0.10 4.78 6.53
CA PHE A 96 -1.35 4.86 6.37
C PHE A 96 -2.06 3.91 7.33
N ASP A 97 -3.17 4.36 7.91
CA ASP A 97 -3.97 3.60 8.86
C ASP A 97 -5.29 3.17 8.19
N ALA A 98 -5.26 2.01 7.54
CA ALA A 98 -6.44 1.39 6.92
C ALA A 98 -7.39 0.73 7.93
N SER A 99 -7.08 0.79 9.23
CA SER A 99 -7.95 0.36 10.31
C SER A 99 -8.71 1.53 10.95
N ALA A 100 -8.45 2.77 10.52
CA ALA A 100 -9.15 3.95 11.00
C ALA A 100 -10.64 3.90 10.60
N ARG A 101 -11.51 4.00 11.60
CA ARG A 101 -12.97 4.00 11.42
C ARG A 101 -13.64 4.83 12.49
N ASP A 102 -14.83 5.34 12.16
CA ASP A 102 -15.75 5.89 13.14
C ASP A 102 -16.42 4.78 13.96
N LYS A 103 -16.92 5.13 15.15
CA LYS A 103 -17.56 4.17 16.06
C LYS A 103 -18.76 3.51 15.38
N GLY A 104 -18.78 2.18 15.36
CA GLY A 104 -19.88 1.39 14.76
C GLY A 104 -19.86 1.34 13.23
N LYS A 105 -18.80 1.81 12.58
CA LYS A 105 -18.60 1.72 11.12
C LYS A 105 -17.43 0.80 10.80
N PRO A 106 -17.44 0.10 9.64
CA PRO A 106 -16.31 -0.74 9.24
C PRO A 106 -15.11 0.11 8.78
N SER A 107 -13.90 -0.40 8.97
CA SER A 107 -12.68 0.11 8.31
C SER A 107 -12.43 -0.59 6.99
N LEU A 108 -11.52 -0.05 6.17
CA LEU A 108 -11.08 -0.71 4.94
C LEU A 108 -10.56 -2.13 5.24
N ASN A 109 -9.75 -2.30 6.30
CA ASN A 109 -9.24 -3.62 6.69
C ASN A 109 -10.32 -4.62 7.12
N ASP A 110 -11.46 -4.14 7.66
CA ASP A 110 -12.59 -5.01 8.00
C ASP A 110 -13.31 -5.52 6.75
N CYS A 111 -13.39 -4.67 5.71
CA CYS A 111 -14.02 -4.94 4.42
C CYS A 111 -13.17 -5.77 3.45
N LEU A 112 -11.87 -5.97 3.73
CA LEU A 112 -10.97 -6.75 2.87
C LEU A 112 -10.62 -8.11 3.46
N TYR A 113 -10.47 -9.12 2.60
CA TYR A 113 -9.86 -10.39 2.96
C TYR A 113 -8.37 -10.17 3.22
N LYS A 114 -7.94 -10.52 4.43
CA LYS A 114 -6.53 -10.46 4.82
C LYS A 114 -5.66 -11.45 4.02
N GLY A 115 -6.29 -12.52 3.51
CA GLY A 115 -5.61 -13.65 2.89
C GLY A 115 -4.96 -14.57 3.93
N VAL A 116 -4.24 -15.58 3.45
CA VAL A 116 -3.58 -16.59 4.29
C VAL A 116 -2.41 -15.96 5.05
N ASN A 117 -2.24 -16.35 6.31
CA ASN A 117 -1.13 -15.90 7.14
C ASN A 117 0.16 -16.64 6.76
N LEU A 118 1.06 -15.96 6.05
CA LEU A 118 2.30 -16.58 5.53
C LEU A 118 3.36 -16.80 6.62
N ILE A 119 3.17 -16.27 7.83
CA ILE A 119 4.07 -16.53 8.97
C ILE A 119 4.10 -18.03 9.30
N GLU A 120 2.98 -18.72 9.10
CA GLU A 120 2.85 -20.15 9.37
C GLU A 120 3.70 -21.02 8.43
N LEU A 121 4.13 -20.47 7.28
CA LEU A 121 4.99 -21.18 6.31
C LEU A 121 6.49 -21.03 6.60
N ILE A 122 6.88 -20.16 7.54
CA ILE A 122 8.29 -19.90 7.84
C ILE A 122 9.03 -21.18 8.28
N PRO A 123 8.49 -22.03 9.18
CA PRO A 123 9.15 -23.28 9.57
C PRO A 123 9.42 -24.19 8.36
N ASP A 124 8.40 -24.42 7.53
CA ASP A 124 8.51 -25.28 6.35
C ASP A 124 9.54 -24.74 5.34
N ILE A 125 9.62 -23.42 5.17
CA ILE A 125 10.63 -22.76 4.31
C ILE A 125 12.04 -22.98 4.88
N LEU A 126 12.22 -22.82 6.19
CA LEU A 126 13.52 -23.01 6.84
C LEU A 126 13.99 -24.47 6.75
N ASP A 127 13.08 -25.43 6.88
CA ASP A 127 13.41 -26.84 6.74
C ASP A 127 13.83 -27.17 5.30
N ARG A 128 13.11 -26.68 4.28
CA ARG A 128 13.53 -26.85 2.87
C ARG A 128 14.87 -26.18 2.56
N PHE A 129 15.09 -24.98 3.08
CA PHE A 129 16.35 -24.26 2.90
C PHE A 129 17.57 -25.02 3.46
N ARG A 130 17.35 -25.90 4.45
CA ARG A 130 18.40 -26.75 5.04
C ARG A 130 18.66 -28.06 4.29
N ILE A 131 17.82 -28.43 3.32
CA ILE A 131 17.98 -29.68 2.56
C ILE A 131 19.21 -29.60 1.64
N TYR A 132 19.47 -28.42 1.06
CA TYR A 132 20.52 -28.24 0.08
C TYR A 132 21.73 -27.49 0.65
N PRO A 133 22.97 -27.81 0.19
CA PRO A 133 24.20 -27.24 0.73
C PRO A 133 24.40 -25.76 0.38
N VAL A 134 23.67 -25.24 -0.62
CA VAL A 134 23.75 -23.85 -1.08
C VAL A 134 22.35 -23.26 -1.12
N GLY A 135 22.14 -22.17 -0.40
CA GLY A 135 20.89 -21.41 -0.43
C GLY A 135 21.08 -20.03 -1.04
N ILE A 136 20.15 -19.62 -1.91
CA ILE A 136 20.14 -18.31 -2.54
C ILE A 136 19.04 -17.48 -1.89
N VAL A 137 19.38 -16.25 -1.47
CA VAL A 137 18.45 -15.30 -0.88
C VAL A 137 18.51 -14.01 -1.69
N ALA A 138 17.34 -13.48 -2.05
CA ALA A 138 17.21 -12.19 -2.72
C ALA A 138 16.14 -11.35 -2.01
N ASP A 139 16.42 -10.06 -1.82
CA ASP A 139 15.43 -9.10 -1.32
C ASP A 139 14.80 -8.34 -2.50
N ILE A 140 13.47 -8.30 -2.54
CA ILE A 140 12.73 -7.55 -3.55
C ILE A 140 12.50 -6.15 -3.00
N GLU A 141 13.40 -5.23 -3.33
CA GLU A 141 13.28 -3.84 -2.88
C GLU A 141 11.90 -3.29 -3.29
N LYS A 142 11.15 -2.76 -2.32
CA LYS A 142 9.85 -2.10 -2.55
C LYS A 142 8.82 -2.98 -3.28
N ALA A 143 8.80 -4.29 -2.99
CA ALA A 143 7.93 -5.27 -3.64
C ALA A 143 6.45 -4.85 -3.81
N PHE A 144 5.81 -4.25 -2.80
CA PHE A 144 4.42 -3.78 -2.91
C PHE A 144 4.21 -2.69 -3.95
N LEU A 145 5.23 -1.84 -4.20
CA LEU A 145 5.16 -0.77 -5.19
C LEU A 145 5.23 -1.29 -6.63
N MET A 146 5.63 -2.56 -6.83
CA MET A 146 5.57 -3.22 -8.13
C MET A 146 4.15 -3.63 -8.53
N LEU A 147 3.23 -3.68 -7.58
CA LEU A 147 1.83 -4.03 -7.83
C LEU A 147 0.97 -2.80 -8.03
N SER A 148 0.26 -2.78 -9.15
CA SER A 148 -0.68 -1.73 -9.51
C SER A 148 -2.06 -2.07 -8.98
N VAL A 149 -2.75 -1.10 -8.39
CA VAL A 149 -4.14 -1.24 -7.98
C VAL A 149 -5.03 -0.91 -9.17
N ALA A 150 -6.00 -1.77 -9.42
CA ALA A 150 -7.01 -1.58 -10.46
C ALA A 150 -7.69 -0.21 -10.31
N PRO A 151 -7.90 0.57 -11.39
CA PRO A 151 -8.43 1.93 -11.31
C PRO A 151 -9.71 2.08 -10.48
N LYS A 152 -10.61 1.08 -10.54
CA LYS A 152 -11.88 1.05 -9.79
C LYS A 152 -11.69 1.02 -8.27
N ASP A 153 -10.59 0.45 -7.78
CA ASP A 153 -10.33 0.29 -6.36
C ASP A 153 -9.49 1.44 -5.77
N ARG A 154 -8.84 2.27 -6.62
CA ARG A 154 -7.94 3.34 -6.17
C ARG A 154 -8.65 4.40 -5.34
N ASP A 155 -9.93 4.65 -5.61
CA ASP A 155 -10.72 5.64 -4.88
C ASP A 155 -10.97 5.26 -3.42
N TYR A 156 -10.76 3.99 -3.03
CA TYR A 156 -10.80 3.56 -1.63
C TYR A 156 -9.46 3.73 -0.91
N LEU A 157 -8.45 4.27 -1.59
CA LEU A 157 -7.10 4.55 -1.10
C LEU A 157 -6.78 6.05 -1.18
N ARG A 158 -7.81 6.92 -1.07
CA ARG A 158 -7.62 8.38 -1.10
C ARG A 158 -6.98 8.88 0.18
N PHE A 159 -6.29 10.01 0.11
CA PHE A 159 -5.74 10.71 1.26
C PHE A 159 -5.59 12.21 0.99
N PHE A 160 -5.36 12.99 2.05
CA PHE A 160 -5.12 14.43 1.94
C PHE A 160 -3.64 14.72 1.87
N PHE A 161 -3.19 15.39 0.81
CA PHE A 161 -1.80 15.83 0.71
C PHE A 161 -1.47 16.86 1.80
N PRO A 162 -0.28 16.81 2.42
CA PRO A 162 0.11 17.72 3.50
C PRO A 162 0.39 19.15 3.01
N CYS A 163 -0.65 19.90 2.61
CA CYS A 163 -0.61 21.29 2.16
C CYS A 163 -1.49 22.21 3.02
N ASN A 164 -1.16 23.51 3.04
CA ASN A 164 -1.81 24.51 3.91
C ASN A 164 -3.04 25.18 3.28
N GLU A 165 -3.08 25.33 1.95
CA GLU A 165 -3.99 26.29 1.31
C GLU A 165 -5.22 25.61 0.69
N LYS A 166 -4.99 24.51 -0.02
CA LYS A 166 -6.06 23.73 -0.64
C LYS A 166 -5.96 22.30 -0.16
N GLN A 167 -7.11 21.74 0.20
CA GLN A 167 -7.24 20.33 0.56
C GLN A 167 -7.11 19.48 -0.71
N LEU A 168 -5.87 19.26 -1.13
CA LEU A 168 -5.57 18.43 -2.29
C LEU A 168 -5.78 16.97 -1.92
N VAL A 169 -6.53 16.27 -2.77
CA VAL A 169 -6.83 14.84 -2.62
C VAL A 169 -5.99 14.06 -3.61
N TYR A 170 -5.29 13.05 -3.09
CA TYR A 170 -4.51 12.10 -3.88
C TYR A 170 -5.04 10.70 -3.62
N ARG A 171 -4.74 9.76 -4.51
CA ARG A 171 -5.01 8.34 -4.33
C ARG A 171 -3.79 7.51 -4.69
N HIS A 172 -3.70 6.32 -4.13
CA HIS A 172 -2.64 5.38 -4.46
C HIS A 172 -2.93 4.62 -5.75
N CYS A 173 -1.93 4.56 -6.63
CA CYS A 173 -1.93 3.73 -7.83
C CYS A 173 -1.33 2.35 -7.58
N ARG A 174 -0.60 2.18 -6.48
CA ARG A 174 0.11 0.95 -6.09
C ARG A 174 -0.39 0.42 -4.76
N VAL A 175 -0.11 -0.84 -4.46
CA VAL A 175 -0.51 -1.47 -3.20
C VAL A 175 0.16 -0.75 -2.02
N VAL A 176 -0.65 -0.39 -1.02
CA VAL A 176 -0.25 0.51 0.08
C VAL A 176 0.13 -0.28 1.32
N PHE A 177 1.28 0.06 1.91
CA PHE A 177 1.65 -0.46 3.22
C PHE A 177 0.64 -0.04 4.30
N GLY A 178 0.13 -1.00 5.06
CA GLY A 178 -0.88 -0.77 6.11
C GLY A 178 -2.27 -1.33 5.78
N VAL A 179 -2.52 -1.71 4.51
CA VAL A 179 -3.70 -2.49 4.13
C VAL A 179 -3.45 -3.97 4.42
N SER A 180 -4.40 -4.62 5.10
CA SER A 180 -4.28 -5.98 5.63
C SER A 180 -4.05 -7.04 4.55
N SER A 181 -4.58 -6.81 3.35
CA SER A 181 -4.46 -7.70 2.19
C SER A 181 -3.16 -7.57 1.41
N SER A 182 -2.34 -6.54 1.68
CA SER A 182 -1.13 -6.27 0.90
C SER A 182 -0.16 -7.45 0.84
N PRO A 183 0.19 -8.12 1.97
CA PRO A 183 1.08 -9.28 1.96
C PRO A 183 0.54 -10.42 1.10
N TYR A 184 -0.78 -10.68 1.18
CA TYR A 184 -1.43 -11.70 0.37
C TYR A 184 -1.39 -11.36 -1.12
N LEU A 185 -1.70 -10.10 -1.50
CA LEU A 185 -1.65 -9.66 -2.89
C LEU A 185 -0.25 -9.81 -3.48
N LEU A 186 0.79 -9.47 -2.72
CA LEU A 186 2.18 -9.68 -3.13
C LEU A 186 2.49 -11.15 -3.34
N ASN A 187 2.18 -11.99 -2.37
CA ASN A 187 2.46 -13.42 -2.47
C ASN A 187 1.71 -14.08 -3.62
N ALA A 188 0.43 -13.78 -3.79
CA ALA A 188 -0.35 -14.28 -4.92
C ALA A 188 0.24 -13.87 -6.27
N SER A 189 0.83 -12.67 -6.36
CA SER A 189 1.50 -12.19 -7.57
C SER A 189 2.81 -12.93 -7.82
N ILE A 190 3.60 -13.17 -6.78
CA ILE A 190 4.85 -13.94 -6.87
C ILE A 190 4.55 -15.38 -7.27
N MET A 191 3.59 -16.05 -6.62
CA MET A 191 3.20 -17.42 -6.96
C MET A 191 2.74 -17.53 -8.42
N HIS A 192 1.92 -16.57 -8.86
CA HIS A 192 1.49 -16.51 -10.26
C HIS A 192 2.65 -16.31 -11.23
N LEU A 193 3.66 -15.50 -10.87
CA LEU A 193 4.87 -15.37 -11.67
C LEU A 193 5.63 -16.71 -11.75
N LEU A 194 5.83 -17.39 -10.61
CA LEU A 194 6.55 -18.66 -10.54
C LEU A 194 5.87 -19.78 -11.35
N GLU A 195 4.53 -19.86 -11.31
CA GLU A 195 3.76 -20.85 -12.08
C GLU A 195 3.89 -20.65 -13.60
N ASN A 196 4.05 -19.40 -14.03
CA ASN A 196 4.15 -18.99 -15.44
C ASN A 196 5.59 -18.75 -15.93
N CYS A 197 6.59 -19.01 -15.09
CA CYS A 197 8.00 -18.97 -15.49
C CYS A 197 8.33 -20.09 -16.49
N ASN A 198 9.31 -19.84 -17.36
CA ASN A 198 9.83 -20.84 -18.31
C ASN A 198 10.37 -22.08 -17.58
N SER A 199 10.42 -23.21 -18.27
CA SER A 199 10.85 -24.51 -17.73
C SER A 199 12.20 -24.48 -17.01
N GLU A 200 13.16 -23.68 -17.49
CA GLU A 200 14.48 -23.50 -16.85
C GLU A 200 14.41 -22.80 -15.49
N CYS A 201 13.45 -21.89 -15.28
CA CYS A 201 13.28 -21.19 -14.00
C CYS A 201 12.41 -21.96 -13.00
N LYS A 202 11.67 -23.00 -13.46
CA LYS A 202 10.79 -23.80 -12.59
C LYS A 202 11.58 -24.68 -11.63
N GLU A 203 12.73 -25.22 -12.04
CA GLU A 203 13.61 -26.01 -11.16
C GLU A 203 14.16 -25.17 -9.99
N VAL A 204 14.47 -23.89 -10.25
CA VAL A 204 14.95 -22.94 -9.23
C VAL A 204 13.81 -22.41 -8.34
N ALA A 205 12.58 -22.37 -8.86
CA ALA A 205 11.42 -21.87 -8.13
C ALA A 205 10.76 -22.92 -7.20
N GLN A 206 10.95 -24.21 -7.47
CA GLN A 206 10.38 -25.32 -6.72
C GLN A 206 11.34 -25.91 -5.66
N SER A 207 12.60 -25.47 -5.65
CA SER A 207 13.63 -25.84 -4.67
C SER A 207 13.54 -25.01 -3.40
#